data_AF-A0A955BPQ1-F1
#
_entry.id   AF-A0A955BPQ1-F1
#
_cell.length_a   1.000
_cell.length_b   1.000
_cell.length_c   1.000
_cell.angle_alpha   90.00
_cell.angle_beta   90.00
_cell.angle_gamma   90.00
#
_symmetry.space_group_name_H-M   'P 1'
#
loop_
_entity.id
_entity.type
_entity.pdbx_description
1 polymer ?
#
loop_
_entity_poly.entity_id
_entity_poly.type
_entity_poly.pdbx_seq_one_letter_code
_entity_poly.pdbx_strand_id
1 'polypeptide(L)'
;RLVVSFLHAAYKQYQALTRLTAELGRKDRSVPLWKTTAAAIRAWLNANPHLRDSAALLPNRSGHPMTRCNVAQRLALAVARAGAKQPSLKTKRVSPHTVRHTTAMHLLQSGVPFNVIALWLGHESTNTTHRYVEANLEMKEKALARLEAPDIKLKRFRAGDELLRFLQTL
;
A
#
# COMPACT_ATOMS: atom_id res chain seq x y z
N ARG A 1 -8.94 -5.25 -17.14
CA ARG A 1 -10.30 -5.42 -16.55
C ARG A 1 -10.17 -5.87 -15.08
N LEU A 2 -11.18 -5.68 -14.24
CA LEU A 2 -11.21 -6.19 -12.85
C LEU A 2 -12.16 -7.38 -12.80
N VAL A 3 -11.60 -8.58 -12.66
CA VAL A 3 -12.35 -9.83 -12.47
C VAL A 3 -12.18 -10.25 -11.01
N VAL A 4 -13.27 -10.57 -10.33
CA VAL A 4 -13.22 -11.08 -8.95
C VAL A 4 -13.28 -12.59 -9.02
N SER A 5 -12.21 -13.26 -8.63
CA SER A 5 -12.09 -14.72 -8.69
C SER A 5 -11.94 -15.29 -7.29
N PHE A 6 -12.84 -16.20 -6.91
CA PHE A 6 -12.80 -16.86 -5.61
C PHE A 6 -11.99 -18.15 -5.74
N LEU A 7 -10.72 -18.13 -5.32
CA LEU A 7 -9.87 -19.33 -5.28
C LEU A 7 -9.71 -19.80 -3.83
N HIS A 8 -10.07 -21.05 -3.55
CA HIS A 8 -9.73 -21.70 -2.28
C HIS A 8 -8.26 -22.17 -2.36
N ALA A 9 -7.32 -21.38 -1.86
CA ALA A 9 -5.91 -21.78 -1.76
C ALA A 9 -5.60 -22.28 -0.34
N ALA A 10 -5.03 -23.49 -0.26
CA ALA A 10 -4.70 -24.23 0.95
C ALA A 10 -3.42 -23.72 1.66
N TYR A 11 -3.43 -22.45 2.12
CA TYR A 11 -2.45 -21.96 3.10
C TYR A 11 -3.17 -21.75 4.44
N LYS A 12 -3.13 -22.78 5.29
CA LYS A 12 -3.84 -22.92 6.58
C LYS A 12 -3.67 -21.77 7.59
N GLN A 13 -2.81 -20.79 7.32
CA GLN A 13 -2.53 -19.68 8.25
C GLN A 13 -3.13 -18.33 7.80
N TYR A 14 -3.59 -18.19 6.55
CA TYR A 14 -4.26 -16.99 6.05
C TYR A 14 -5.62 -17.37 5.46
N GLN A 15 -6.66 -17.22 6.29
CA GLN A 15 -8.05 -17.57 6.01
C GLN A 15 -8.52 -17.13 4.60
N ALA A 16 -9.08 -18.06 3.83
CA ALA A 16 -9.88 -17.88 2.59
C ALA A 16 -9.62 -16.56 1.81
N LEU A 17 -8.59 -16.57 0.97
CA LEU A 17 -8.17 -15.40 0.19
C LEU A 17 -9.11 -15.21 -1.01
N THR A 18 -10.05 -14.27 -0.93
CA THR A 18 -10.74 -13.78 -2.13
C THR A 18 -9.74 -12.98 -2.96
N ARG A 19 -9.54 -13.33 -4.24
CA ARG A 19 -8.59 -12.65 -5.12
C ARG A 19 -9.32 -11.65 -6.03
N LEU A 20 -8.86 -10.41 -6.03
CA LEU A 20 -9.14 -9.50 -7.14
C LEU A 20 -8.05 -9.69 -8.19
N THR A 21 -8.47 -10.08 -9.39
CA THR A 21 -7.63 -10.11 -10.59
C THR A 21 -7.85 -8.81 -11.38
N ALA A 22 -6.81 -8.00 -11.48
CA ALA A 22 -6.82 -6.81 -12.32
C ALA A 22 -5.81 -6.98 -13.46
N GLU A 23 -6.28 -6.96 -14.71
CA GLU A 23 -5.38 -6.83 -15.86
C GLU A 23 -4.97 -5.35 -15.95
N LEU A 24 -3.76 -5.03 -15.48
CA LEU A 24 -3.05 -3.80 -15.80
C LEU A 24 -1.85 -4.19 -16.66
N GLY A 25 -1.90 -3.93 -17.96
CA GLY A 25 -0.77 -4.14 -18.88
C GLY A 25 -0.22 -5.57 -18.86
N ARG A 26 -0.88 -6.51 -19.54
CA ARG A 26 -0.41 -7.89 -19.81
C ARG A 26 -0.01 -8.78 -18.61
N LYS A 27 -0.15 -8.34 -17.36
CA LYS A 27 0.17 -9.15 -16.17
C LYS A 27 -1.03 -9.22 -15.22
N ASP A 28 -1.58 -10.42 -15.04
CA ASP A 28 -2.60 -10.70 -14.04
C ASP A 28 -1.99 -10.64 -12.64
N ARG A 29 -2.63 -9.86 -11.76
CA ARG A 29 -2.21 -9.72 -10.37
C ARG A 29 -3.36 -10.12 -9.47
N SER A 30 -3.07 -10.99 -8.51
CA SER A 30 -4.02 -11.42 -7.48
C SER A 30 -3.70 -10.70 -6.17
N VAL A 31 -4.67 -9.96 -5.64
CA VAL A 31 -4.55 -9.32 -4.32
C VAL A 31 -5.56 -9.95 -3.36
N PRO A 32 -5.15 -10.36 -2.16
CA PRO A 32 -6.09 -10.88 -1.18
C PRO A 32 -6.99 -9.78 -0.63
N LEU A 33 -8.28 -10.10 -0.50
CA LEU A 33 -9.27 -9.24 0.12
C LEU A 33 -9.63 -9.70 1.52
N TRP A 34 -9.94 -8.74 2.39
CA TRP A 34 -10.64 -9.03 3.64
C TRP A 34 -11.99 -9.69 3.36
N LYS A 35 -12.39 -10.62 4.23
CA LYS A 35 -13.70 -11.31 4.16
C LYS A 35 -14.86 -10.32 4.11
N THR A 36 -14.78 -9.23 4.86
CA THR A 36 -15.78 -8.14 4.88
C THR A 36 -15.86 -7.43 3.53
N THR A 37 -14.71 -7.11 2.91
CA THR A 37 -14.67 -6.52 1.57
C THR A 37 -15.23 -7.47 0.52
N ALA A 38 -14.85 -8.75 0.58
CA ALA A 38 -15.39 -9.77 -0.31
C ALA A 38 -16.91 -9.93 -0.15
N ALA A 39 -17.43 -9.88 1.07
CA ALA A 39 -18.86 -9.91 1.35
C ALA A 39 -19.59 -8.69 0.80
N ALA A 40 -19.02 -7.49 0.95
CA ALA A 40 -19.58 -6.26 0.39
C ALA A 40 -19.64 -6.30 -1.15
N ILE A 41 -18.58 -6.82 -1.79
CA ILE A 41 -18.55 -7.02 -3.25
C ILE A 41 -19.63 -8.03 -3.70
N ARG A 42 -19.79 -9.14 -2.98
CA ARG A 42 -20.86 -10.11 -3.27
C ARG A 42 -22.25 -9.49 -3.14
N ALA A 43 -22.49 -8.74 -2.07
CA ALA A 43 -23.77 -8.04 -1.87
C ALA A 43 -24.04 -7.04 -3.00
N TRP A 44 -23.01 -6.31 -3.44
CA TRP A 44 -23.08 -5.41 -4.59
C TRP A 44 -23.45 -6.13 -5.89
N LEU A 45 -22.80 -7.26 -6.20
CA LEU A 45 -23.08 -8.06 -7.40
C LEU A 45 -24.46 -8.75 -7.36
N ASN A 46 -24.97 -9.08 -6.17
CA ASN A 46 -26.32 -9.62 -6.01
C ASN A 46 -27.39 -8.54 -6.24
N ALA A 47 -27.15 -7.32 -5.78
CA ALA A 47 -28.03 -6.19 -6.06
C ALA A 47 -27.96 -5.71 -7.52
N ASN A 48 -26.88 -6.04 -8.24
CA ASN A 48 -26.66 -5.64 -9.62
C ASN A 48 -26.31 -6.86 -10.52
N PRO A 49 -27.28 -7.74 -10.83
CA PRO A 49 -27.01 -8.96 -11.60
C PRO A 49 -26.44 -8.70 -12.99
N HIS A 50 -26.76 -7.55 -13.59
CA HIS A 50 -26.25 -7.12 -14.90
C HIS A 50 -24.75 -6.78 -14.91
N LEU A 51 -24.10 -6.70 -13.75
CA LEU A 51 -22.65 -6.47 -13.63
C LEU A 51 -21.84 -7.77 -13.59
N ARG A 52 -22.51 -8.91 -13.75
CA ARG A 52 -21.83 -10.20 -13.89
C ARG A 52 -21.14 -10.26 -15.26
N ASP A 53 -20.10 -11.08 -15.36
CA ASP A 53 -19.29 -11.31 -16.58
C ASP A 53 -18.37 -10.14 -17.01
N SER A 54 -18.47 -9.69 -18.26
CA SER A 54 -17.52 -8.75 -18.89
C SER A 54 -17.74 -7.28 -18.50
N ALA A 55 -18.76 -6.99 -17.69
CA ALA A 55 -19.07 -5.65 -17.23
C ALA A 55 -18.03 -5.13 -16.22
N ALA A 56 -17.90 -3.80 -16.12
CA ALA A 56 -17.06 -3.20 -15.10
C ALA A 56 -17.66 -3.45 -13.72
N LEU A 57 -16.88 -3.99 -12.77
CA LEU A 57 -17.32 -4.24 -11.38
C LEU A 57 -17.93 -2.99 -10.72
N LEU A 58 -17.33 -1.83 -10.99
CA LEU A 58 -17.77 -0.53 -10.53
C LEU A 58 -17.97 0.39 -11.75
N PRO A 59 -19.17 0.40 -12.35
CA PRO A 59 -19.46 1.22 -13.51
C PRO A 59 -19.78 2.67 -13.10
N ASN A 60 -19.66 3.58 -14.07
CA ASN A 60 -20.22 4.92 -13.99
C ASN A 60 -21.74 4.90 -14.31
N ARG A 61 -22.39 6.08 -14.28
CA ARG A 61 -23.83 6.23 -14.58
C ARG A 61 -24.25 5.70 -15.96
N SER A 62 -23.30 5.57 -16.88
CA SER A 62 -23.51 5.12 -18.26
C SER A 62 -23.10 3.66 -18.46
N GLY A 63 -22.84 2.89 -17.39
CA GLY A 63 -22.45 1.48 -17.48
C GLY A 63 -20.98 1.22 -17.84
N HIS A 64 -20.19 2.26 -18.07
CA HIS A 64 -18.78 2.13 -18.47
C HIS A 64 -17.84 2.10 -17.26
N PRO A 65 -16.60 1.57 -17.37
CA PRO A 65 -15.61 1.65 -16.30
C PRO A 65 -15.41 3.09 -15.80
N MET A 66 -15.29 3.28 -14.48
CA MET A 66 -15.01 4.60 -13.92
C MET A 66 -13.66 5.15 -14.40
N THR A 67 -13.67 6.43 -14.78
CA THR A 67 -12.43 7.19 -15.03
C THR A 67 -11.74 7.54 -13.71
N ARG A 68 -10.46 7.96 -13.77
CA ARG A 68 -9.72 8.44 -12.60
C ARG A 68 -10.45 9.60 -11.90
N CYS A 69 -11.04 10.53 -12.67
CA CYS A 69 -11.83 11.63 -12.13
C CYS A 69 -13.09 11.14 -11.41
N ASN A 70 -13.80 10.16 -11.97
CA ASN A 70 -14.99 9.61 -11.30
C ASN A 70 -14.62 8.92 -9.98
N VAL A 71 -13.51 8.18 -9.95
CA VAL A 71 -13.01 7.57 -8.70
C VAL A 71 -12.69 8.65 -7.66
N ALA A 72 -12.00 9.73 -8.06
CA ALA A 72 -11.67 10.84 -7.17
C ALA A 72 -12.93 11.54 -6.61
N GLN A 73 -13.94 11.77 -7.45
CA GLN A 73 -15.22 12.35 -7.05
C GLN A 73 -15.98 11.44 -6.07
N ARG A 74 -16.07 10.14 -6.36
CA ARG A 74 -16.70 9.16 -5.45
C ARG A 74 -15.97 9.08 -4.12
N LEU A 75 -14.64 9.15 -4.12
CA LEU A 75 -13.83 9.19 -2.91
C LEU A 75 -14.11 10.46 -2.11
N ALA A 76 -14.19 11.63 -2.75
CA ALA A 76 -14.52 12.89 -2.08
C ALA A 76 -15.87 12.82 -1.35
N LEU A 77 -16.89 12.23 -1.99
CA LEU A 77 -18.20 12.00 -1.33
C LEU A 77 -18.09 11.07 -0.12
N ALA A 78 -17.31 9.99 -0.22
CA ALA A 78 -17.08 9.09 0.91
C ALA A 78 -16.34 9.78 2.06
N VAL A 79 -15.34 10.61 1.74
CA VAL A 79 -14.58 11.40 2.72
C VAL A 79 -15.46 12.44 3.40
N ALA A 80 -16.33 13.13 2.66
CA ALA A 80 -17.27 14.09 3.24
C ALA A 80 -18.22 13.41 4.25
N ARG A 81 -18.77 12.24 3.89
CA ARG A 81 -19.61 11.43 4.78
C ARG A 81 -18.85 10.94 6.02
N ALA A 82 -17.63 10.45 5.83
CA ALA A 82 -16.78 10.00 6.93
C ALA A 82 -16.35 11.18 7.82
N GLY A 83 -16.14 12.36 7.24
CA GLY A 83 -15.78 13.59 7.92
C GLY A 83 -16.84 14.10 8.90
N ALA A 84 -18.11 13.71 8.71
CA ALA A 84 -19.16 13.96 9.69
C ALA A 84 -18.94 13.19 11.01
N LYS A 85 -18.37 11.98 10.94
CA LYS A 85 -18.04 11.15 12.11
C LYS A 85 -16.63 11.39 12.63
N GLN A 86 -15.70 11.74 11.74
CA GLN A 86 -14.29 11.98 12.06
C GLN A 86 -13.85 13.35 11.51
N PRO A 87 -13.97 14.43 12.31
CA PRO A 87 -13.66 15.79 11.87
C PRO A 87 -12.23 15.98 11.35
N SER A 88 -11.26 15.19 11.82
CA SER A 88 -9.86 15.26 11.36
C SER A 88 -9.67 14.91 9.89
N LEU A 89 -10.67 14.28 9.23
CA LEU A 89 -10.63 14.04 7.78
C LEU A 89 -10.93 15.30 6.97
N LYS A 90 -11.60 16.31 7.54
CA LYS A 90 -11.97 17.54 6.83
C LYS A 90 -10.75 18.40 6.47
N THR A 91 -9.68 18.30 7.26
CA THR A 91 -8.44 19.07 7.07
C THR A 91 -7.39 18.30 6.28
N LYS A 92 -7.60 17.01 5.99
CA LYS A 92 -6.63 16.15 5.32
C LYS A 92 -6.92 16.03 3.83
N ARG A 93 -5.86 16.09 3.01
CA ARG A 93 -5.96 15.80 1.57
C ARG A 93 -6.04 14.29 1.35
N VAL A 94 -7.25 13.80 1.04
CA VAL A 94 -7.49 12.38 0.74
C VAL A 94 -7.61 12.17 -0.77
N SER A 95 -6.80 11.27 -1.31
CA SER A 95 -6.79 10.86 -2.72
C SER A 95 -6.54 9.35 -2.82
N PRO A 96 -6.80 8.71 -3.97
CA PRO A 96 -6.48 7.29 -4.14
C PRO A 96 -5.00 6.97 -3.87
N HIS A 97 -4.10 7.90 -4.22
CA HIS A 97 -2.67 7.76 -3.96
C HIS A 97 -2.33 7.84 -2.46
N THR A 98 -2.96 8.75 -1.70
CA THR A 98 -2.71 8.83 -0.25
C THR A 98 -3.29 7.63 0.48
N VAL A 99 -4.49 7.17 0.11
CA VAL A 99 -5.09 5.94 0.66
C VAL A 99 -4.16 4.74 0.43
N ARG A 100 -3.66 4.57 -0.79
CA ARG A 100 -2.72 3.49 -1.12
C ARG A 100 -1.42 3.59 -0.31
N HIS A 101 -0.86 4.79 -0.16
CA HIS A 101 0.35 5.00 0.63
C HIS A 101 0.12 4.67 2.11
N THR A 102 -1.00 5.12 2.71
CA THR A 102 -1.36 4.79 4.08
C THR A 102 -1.54 3.29 4.28
N THR A 103 -2.19 2.58 3.34
CA THR A 103 -2.30 1.12 3.39
C THR A 103 -0.92 0.44 3.34
N ALA A 104 -0.02 0.92 2.49
CA ALA A 104 1.35 0.40 2.41
C ALA A 104 2.09 0.58 3.75
N MET A 105 1.99 1.77 4.35
CA MET A 105 2.62 2.07 5.63
C MET A 105 2.05 1.22 6.77
N HIS A 106 0.73 1.02 6.81
CA HIS A 106 0.11 0.17 7.84
C HIS A 106 0.55 -1.30 7.72
N LEU A 107 0.69 -1.82 6.49
CA LEU A 107 1.23 -3.16 6.27
C LEU A 107 2.69 -3.27 6.69
N LEU A 108 3.48 -2.23 6.42
CA LEU A 108 4.88 -2.19 6.80
C LEU A 108 5.06 -2.14 8.33
N GLN A 109 4.24 -1.33 9.01
CA GLN A 109 4.22 -1.21 10.47
C GLN A 109 3.73 -2.50 11.14
N SER A 110 2.83 -3.26 10.52
CA SER A 110 2.44 -4.59 11.02
C SER A 110 3.49 -5.68 10.79
N GLY A 111 4.66 -5.32 10.23
CA GLY A 111 5.79 -6.22 10.03
C GLY A 111 5.73 -7.01 8.73
N VAL A 112 4.85 -6.67 7.79
CA VAL A 112 4.84 -7.31 6.47
C VAL A 112 6.11 -6.89 5.73
N PRO A 113 6.90 -7.85 5.21
CA PRO A 113 8.11 -7.55 4.45
C PRO A 113 7.82 -6.65 3.24
N PHE A 114 8.71 -5.68 2.98
CA PHE A 114 8.50 -4.67 1.93
C PHE A 114 8.34 -5.29 0.52
N ASN A 115 9.01 -6.41 0.25
CA ASN A 115 8.93 -7.14 -1.01
C ASN A 115 7.52 -7.72 -1.23
N VAL A 116 6.85 -8.17 -0.17
CA VAL A 116 5.46 -8.63 -0.20
C VAL A 116 4.51 -7.46 -0.46
N ILE A 117 4.75 -6.32 0.19
CA ILE A 117 3.95 -5.09 -0.01
C ILE A 117 4.10 -4.58 -1.46
N ALA A 118 5.32 -4.56 -1.99
CA ALA A 118 5.59 -4.15 -3.37
C ALA A 118 4.86 -5.03 -4.39
N LEU A 119 4.84 -6.35 -4.15
CA LEU A 119 4.11 -7.31 -4.97
C LEU A 119 2.59 -7.08 -4.91
N TRP A 120 2.02 -6.85 -3.72
CA TRP A 120 0.58 -6.60 -3.53
C TRP A 120 0.13 -5.29 -4.16
N LEU A 121 0.97 -4.26 -4.08
CA LEU A 121 0.69 -2.96 -4.63
C LEU A 121 0.95 -2.95 -6.15
N GLY A 122 1.80 -3.83 -6.69
CA GLY A 122 2.02 -3.96 -8.13
C GLY A 122 2.95 -2.90 -8.71
N HIS A 123 4.00 -2.53 -7.97
CA HIS A 123 5.08 -1.71 -8.48
C HIS A 123 6.04 -2.57 -9.29
N GLU A 124 6.13 -2.34 -10.61
CA GLU A 124 7.19 -2.92 -11.46
C GLU A 124 8.52 -2.17 -11.28
N SER A 125 8.52 -0.99 -10.66
CA SER A 125 9.71 -0.20 -10.35
C SER A 125 9.97 -0.16 -8.84
N THR A 126 11.14 -0.68 -8.45
CA THR A 126 11.73 -0.71 -7.10
C THR A 126 11.91 0.68 -6.46
N ASN A 127 11.89 1.75 -7.26
CA ASN A 127 12.19 3.12 -6.81
C ASN A 127 11.15 3.70 -5.83
N THR A 128 9.87 3.33 -5.98
CA THR A 128 8.82 3.72 -4.99
C THR A 128 8.87 2.90 -3.70
N THR A 129 9.59 1.77 -3.71
CA THR A 129 9.67 0.85 -2.58
C THR A 129 10.82 1.20 -1.63
N HIS A 130 11.92 1.76 -2.15
CA HIS A 130 13.04 2.26 -1.33
C HIS A 130 12.58 3.30 -0.29
N ARG A 131 11.62 4.14 -0.67
CA ARG A 131 11.01 5.15 0.20
C ARG A 131 10.29 4.57 1.43
N TYR A 132 9.78 3.34 1.32
CA TYR A 132 9.13 2.65 2.46
C TYR A 132 10.16 2.17 3.49
N VAL A 133 11.30 1.65 3.01
CA VAL A 133 12.41 1.22 3.87
C VAL A 133 13.02 2.41 4.59
N GLU A 134 13.19 3.55 3.91
CA GLU A 134 13.68 4.78 4.54
C GLU A 134 12.74 5.28 5.65
N ALA A 135 11.42 5.17 5.44
CA ALA A 135 10.41 5.75 6.32
C ALA A 135 10.13 4.97 7.61
N ASN A 136 10.53 3.69 7.73
CA ASN A 136 10.19 2.89 8.92
C ASN A 136 11.39 2.67 9.86
N LEU A 137 11.47 3.52 10.89
CA LEU A 137 12.48 3.44 11.95
C LEU A 137 12.40 2.14 12.75
N GLU A 138 11.20 1.63 13.05
CA GLU A 138 11.00 0.41 13.84
C GLU A 138 11.53 -0.85 13.12
N MET A 139 11.43 -0.88 11.78
CA MET A 139 12.00 -1.97 10.98
C MET A 139 13.53 -1.89 10.94
N LYS A 140 14.09 -0.67 10.89
CA LYS A 140 15.55 -0.45 10.99
C LYS A 140 16.07 -0.84 12.38
N GLU A 141 15.36 -0.50 13.44
CA GLU A 141 15.67 -0.89 14.81
C GLU A 141 15.60 -2.41 15.00
N LYS A 142 14.55 -3.08 14.50
CA LYS A 142 14.46 -4.55 14.54
C LYS A 142 15.54 -5.24 13.71
N ALA A 143 15.95 -4.66 12.59
CA ALA A 143 17.06 -5.19 11.80
C ALA A 143 18.40 -5.01 12.53
N LEU A 144 18.63 -3.84 13.15
CA LEU A 144 19.79 -3.56 13.97
C LEU A 144 19.86 -4.50 15.18
N ALA A 145 18.73 -4.75 15.85
CA ALA A 145 18.65 -5.64 17.01
C ALA A 145 18.91 -7.11 16.67
N ARG A 146 18.82 -7.51 15.39
CA ARG A 146 19.15 -8.85 14.91
C ARG A 146 20.60 -9.00 14.49
N LEU A 147 21.32 -7.90 14.37
CA LEU A 147 22.74 -7.87 14.04
C LEU A 147 23.51 -7.78 15.35
N GLU A 148 24.54 -8.61 15.51
CA GLU A 148 25.50 -8.38 16.58
C GLU A 148 26.23 -7.06 16.30
N ALA A 149 26.34 -6.22 17.34
CA ALA A 149 27.11 -5.00 17.23
C ALA A 149 28.55 -5.37 16.86
N PRO A 150 29.11 -4.83 15.76
CA PRO A 150 30.47 -5.15 15.40
C PRO A 150 31.41 -4.65 16.51
N ASP A 151 32.33 -5.51 16.95
CA ASP A 151 33.37 -5.15 17.94
C ASP A 151 34.39 -4.21 17.29
N ILE A 152 33.97 -2.96 17.11
CA ILE A 152 34.80 -1.89 16.60
C ILE A 152 35.26 -1.10 17.82
N LYS A 153 36.54 -1.22 18.16
CA LYS A 153 37.19 -0.28 19.07
C LYS A 153 37.11 1.11 18.45
N LEU A 154 36.18 1.92 18.93
CA LEU A 154 36.06 3.33 18.57
C LEU A 154 37.37 4.04 18.95
N LYS A 155 38.29 4.16 17.99
CA LYS A 155 39.41 5.09 18.14
C LYS A 155 38.81 6.49 18.07
N ARG A 156 38.92 7.22 19.18
CA ARG A 156 38.56 8.64 19.22
C ARG A 156 39.38 9.35 18.16
N PHE A 157 38.74 9.75 17.07
CA PHE A 157 39.40 10.45 15.98
C PHE A 157 40.00 11.74 16.53
N ARG A 158 41.34 11.82 16.51
CA ARG A 158 42.06 13.07 16.77
C ARG A 158 42.44 13.63 15.42
N ALA A 159 41.81 14.74 15.04
CA ALA A 159 42.20 15.47 13.85
C ALA A 159 43.67 15.91 14.01
N GLY A 160 44.50 15.60 13.01
CA GLY A 160 45.86 16.11 12.97
C GLY A 160 45.88 17.61 12.68
N ASP A 161 46.96 18.28 13.06
CA ASP A 161 47.09 19.74 12.93
C ASP A 161 46.96 20.24 11.49
N GLU A 162 47.30 19.42 10.49
CA GLU A 162 47.07 19.74 9.08
C GLU A 162 45.57 19.80 8.72
N LEU A 163 44.77 18.87 9.23
CA LEU A 163 43.33 18.85 8.99
C LEU A 163 42.64 20.03 9.70
N LEU A 164 43.10 20.37 10.92
CA LEU A 164 42.61 21.54 11.64
C LEU A 164 42.97 22.84 10.92
N ARG A 165 44.19 22.97 10.38
CA ARG A 165 44.59 24.11 9.55
C ARG A 165 43.78 24.23 8.27
N PHE A 166 43.54 23.12 7.58
CA PHE A 166 42.70 23.10 6.37
C PHE A 166 41.26 23.56 6.68
N LEU A 167 40.67 23.08 7.76
CA LEU A 167 39.31 23.48 8.15
C LEU A 167 39.21 24.94 8.63
N GLN A 168 40.31 25.53 9.12
CA GLN A 168 40.37 26.96 9.47
C GLN A 168 40.47 27.88 8.23
N THR A 169 40.73 27.32 7.04
CA THR A 169 40.79 28.08 5.77
C THR A 169 39.50 28.03 4.95
N LEU A 170 38.47 27.31 5.43
CA LEU A 170 37.10 27.34 4.92
C LEU A 170 36.26 28.37 5.67
#